data_AF-A0A7C6FD07-F1
#
_entry.id   AF-A0A7C6FD07-F1
#
_cell.length_a   1.000
_cell.length_b   1.000
_cell.length_c   1.000
_cell.angle_alpha   90.00
_cell.angle_beta   90.00
_cell.angle_gamma   90.00
#
_symmetry.space_group_name_H-M   'P 1'
#
loop_
_entity.id
_entity.type
_entity.pdbx_description
1 polymer ?
#
loop_
_entity_poly.entity_id
_entity_poly.type
_entity_poly.pdbx_seq_one_letter_code
_entity_poly.pdbx_strand_id
1 'polypeptide(L)'
;MSNLTQTNSEESLTLLAQKVDKTYKEGLSIYTETVANYALEIEELKSQIKLETEQKEPQEKQLLQIEQSRDHEARFLEKLNEAFNQKVHSIDELNKEYAELMDEKAYEKIFNKKKNELQLALDELEEVEIALLEQELAHINLLKVLTPKRNSILQLEEELKKLNLQKEYYSLKNLQQIPQLALESVDEISTEIIETDEVETPKS
;
A
#
# COMPACT_ATOMS: atom_id res chain seq x y z
N MET A 1 -11.36 -47.72 -60.94
CA MET A 1 -11.68 -46.27 -60.92
C MET A 1 -12.07 -45.88 -59.49
N SER A 2 -11.15 -46.03 -58.52
CA SER A 2 -11.39 -45.71 -57.09
C SER A 2 -10.24 -44.94 -56.44
N ASN A 3 -9.24 -44.50 -57.21
CA ASN A 3 -8.05 -43.84 -56.67
C ASN A 3 -8.12 -42.31 -56.65
N LEU A 4 -9.10 -41.67 -57.30
CA LEU A 4 -9.23 -40.20 -57.33
C LEU A 4 -10.02 -39.63 -56.14
N THR A 5 -10.95 -40.39 -55.55
CA THR A 5 -11.73 -39.95 -54.38
C THR A 5 -10.95 -40.09 -53.07
N GLN A 6 -9.99 -41.03 -53.01
CA GLN A 6 -9.20 -41.30 -51.81
C GLN A 6 -8.07 -40.28 -51.63
N THR A 7 -7.40 -39.89 -52.72
CA THR A 7 -6.35 -38.84 -52.71
C THR A 7 -6.88 -37.48 -52.31
N ASN A 8 -8.08 -37.09 -52.79
CA ASN A 8 -8.73 -35.84 -52.36
C ASN A 8 -9.07 -35.82 -50.86
N SER A 9 -9.40 -36.97 -50.26
CA SER A 9 -9.71 -37.07 -48.83
C SER A 9 -8.47 -36.98 -47.94
N GLU A 10 -7.35 -37.57 -48.37
CA GLU A 10 -6.07 -37.53 -47.64
C GLU A 10 -5.42 -36.14 -47.70
N GLU A 11 -5.50 -35.47 -48.85
CA GLU A 11 -5.05 -34.07 -49.01
C GLU A 11 -5.88 -33.11 -48.16
N SER A 12 -7.21 -33.31 -48.10
CA SER A 12 -8.12 -32.52 -47.26
C SER A 12 -7.86 -32.73 -45.76
N LEU A 13 -7.62 -33.97 -45.31
CA LEU A 13 -7.26 -34.28 -43.93
C LEU A 13 -5.91 -33.68 -43.53
N THR A 14 -4.95 -33.66 -44.45
CA THR A 14 -3.63 -33.07 -44.22
C THR A 14 -3.73 -31.54 -44.06
N LEU A 15 -4.53 -30.89 -44.91
CA LEU A 15 -4.79 -29.45 -44.82
C LEU A 15 -5.51 -29.07 -43.51
N LEU A 16 -6.49 -29.89 -43.11
CA LEU A 16 -7.22 -29.73 -41.86
C LEU A 16 -6.28 -29.84 -40.65
N ALA A 17 -5.43 -30.88 -40.62
CA ALA A 17 -4.46 -31.08 -39.56
C ALA A 17 -3.45 -29.92 -39.46
N GLN A 18 -3.01 -29.37 -40.59
CA GLN A 18 -2.13 -28.21 -40.63
C GLN A 18 -2.80 -26.94 -40.08
N LYS A 19 -4.08 -26.70 -40.40
CA LYS A 19 -4.81 -25.54 -39.86
C LYS A 19 -5.01 -25.66 -38.35
N VAL A 20 -5.39 -26.84 -37.84
CA VAL A 20 -5.52 -27.11 -36.41
C VAL A 20 -4.20 -26.90 -35.67
N ASP A 21 -3.11 -27.48 -36.18
CA ASP A 21 -1.77 -27.35 -35.58
C ASP A 21 -1.29 -25.89 -35.58
N LYS A 22 -1.55 -25.16 -36.67
CA LYS A 22 -1.26 -23.72 -36.76
C LYS A 22 -2.03 -22.91 -35.72
N THR A 23 -3.35 -23.06 -35.67
CA THR A 23 -4.23 -22.34 -34.71
C THR A 23 -3.84 -22.66 -33.27
N TYR A 24 -3.52 -23.92 -32.96
CA TYR A 24 -3.08 -24.33 -31.64
C TYR A 24 -1.75 -23.67 -31.26
N LYS A 25 -0.76 -23.67 -32.15
CA LYS A 25 0.55 -23.04 -31.92
C LYS A 25 0.44 -21.52 -31.74
N GLU A 26 -0.39 -20.87 -32.55
CA GLU A 26 -0.65 -19.43 -32.44
C GLU A 26 -1.32 -19.10 -31.10
N GLY A 27 -2.35 -19.86 -30.71
CA GLY A 27 -3.02 -19.71 -29.43
C GLY A 27 -2.07 -19.92 -28.23
N LEU A 28 -1.20 -20.93 -28.30
CA LEU A 28 -0.19 -21.18 -27.28
C LEU A 28 0.83 -20.04 -27.21
N SER A 29 1.28 -19.52 -28.35
CA SER A 29 2.21 -18.38 -28.40
C SER A 29 1.61 -17.15 -27.72
N ILE A 30 0.40 -16.75 -28.11
CA ILE A 30 -0.31 -15.60 -27.52
C ILE A 30 -0.50 -15.78 -26.01
N TYR A 31 -0.87 -16.98 -25.58
CA TYR A 31 -1.00 -17.32 -24.16
C TYR A 31 0.32 -17.13 -23.41
N THR A 32 1.42 -17.71 -23.93
CA THR A 32 2.73 -17.63 -23.27
C THR A 32 3.24 -16.19 -23.18
N GLU A 33 3.05 -15.40 -24.22
CA GLU A 33 3.41 -13.97 -24.25
C GLU A 33 2.59 -13.18 -23.22
N THR A 34 1.28 -13.40 -23.17
CA THR A 34 0.39 -12.69 -22.23
C THR A 34 0.74 -13.04 -20.77
N VAL A 35 1.00 -14.32 -20.47
CA VAL A 35 1.42 -14.74 -19.12
C VAL A 35 2.78 -14.16 -18.74
N ALA A 36 3.69 -14.03 -19.70
CA ALA A 36 4.99 -13.39 -19.49
C ALA A 36 4.83 -11.88 -19.22
N ASN A 37 3.96 -11.18 -19.95
CA ASN A 37 3.67 -9.76 -19.72
C ASN A 37 3.10 -9.52 -18.32
N TYR A 38 2.13 -10.35 -17.89
CA TYR A 38 1.64 -10.31 -16.50
C TYR A 38 2.76 -10.52 -15.48
N ALA A 39 3.71 -11.42 -15.74
CA ALA A 39 4.83 -11.66 -14.83
C ALA A 39 5.75 -10.43 -14.74
N LEU A 40 6.00 -9.73 -15.85
CA LEU A 40 6.79 -8.50 -15.87
C LEU A 40 6.10 -7.38 -15.08
N GLU A 41 4.81 -7.14 -15.33
CA GLU A 41 4.02 -6.11 -14.62
C GLU A 41 3.97 -6.39 -13.10
N ILE A 42 3.83 -7.67 -12.71
CA ILE A 42 3.87 -8.08 -11.30
C ILE A 42 5.23 -7.76 -10.65
N GLU A 43 6.34 -8.04 -11.34
CA GLU A 43 7.67 -7.77 -10.81
C GLU A 43 7.98 -6.27 -10.75
N GLU A 44 7.45 -5.49 -11.70
CA GLU A 44 7.53 -4.03 -11.68
C GLU A 44 6.79 -3.46 -10.45
N LEU A 45 5.54 -3.86 -10.22
CA LEU A 45 4.77 -3.44 -9.06
C LEU A 45 5.45 -3.83 -7.74
N LYS A 46 5.97 -5.06 -7.63
CA LYS A 46 6.74 -5.48 -6.44
C LYS A 46 7.98 -4.61 -6.21
N SER A 47 8.68 -4.25 -7.29
CA SER A 47 9.86 -3.40 -7.21
C SER A 47 9.50 -1.98 -6.74
N GLN A 48 8.39 -1.43 -7.24
CA GLN A 48 7.88 -0.13 -6.80
C GLN A 48 7.47 -0.15 -5.32
N ILE A 49 6.70 -1.16 -4.89
CA ILE A 49 6.32 -1.35 -3.47
C ILE A 49 7.56 -1.41 -2.57
N LYS A 50 8.56 -2.19 -2.97
CA LYS A 50 9.80 -2.33 -2.22
C LYS A 50 10.52 -0.99 -2.09
N LEU A 51 10.68 -0.26 -3.20
CA LEU A 51 11.32 1.05 -3.21
C LEU A 51 10.59 2.04 -2.30
N GLU A 52 9.26 2.14 -2.40
CA GLU A 52 8.49 3.05 -1.54
C GLU A 52 8.57 2.66 -0.06
N THR A 53 8.58 1.36 0.23
CA THR A 53 8.72 0.83 1.60
C THR A 53 10.08 1.20 2.19
N GLU A 54 11.17 1.00 1.44
CA GLU A 54 12.53 1.35 1.85
C GLU A 54 12.69 2.87 2.07
N GLN A 55 12.08 3.69 1.22
CA GLN A 55 12.08 5.15 1.39
C GLN A 55 11.28 5.61 2.61
N LYS A 56 10.19 4.91 2.94
CA LYS A 56 9.30 5.23 4.07
C LYS A 56 9.91 4.81 5.42
N GLU A 57 10.65 3.71 5.46
CA GLU A 57 11.22 3.14 6.70
C GLU A 57 11.98 4.14 7.60
N PRO A 58 12.92 4.98 7.11
CA PRO A 58 13.62 5.93 7.97
C PRO A 58 12.68 6.95 8.61
N GLN A 59 11.64 7.37 7.88
CA GLN A 59 10.65 8.33 8.37
C GLN A 59 9.75 7.68 9.43
N GLU A 60 9.41 6.40 9.31
CA GLU A 60 8.70 5.63 10.34
C GLU A 60 9.51 5.52 11.63
N LYS A 61 10.82 5.24 11.51
CA LYS A 61 11.72 5.19 12.67
C LYS A 61 11.80 6.54 13.37
N GLN A 62 11.88 7.63 12.59
CA GLN A 62 11.88 8.98 13.13
C GLN A 62 10.56 9.30 13.83
N LEU A 63 9.41 8.91 13.26
CA LEU A 63 8.10 9.11 13.88
C LEU A 63 8.02 8.42 15.24
N LEU A 64 8.46 7.17 15.31
CA LEU A 64 8.48 6.39 16.56
C LEU A 64 9.37 7.05 17.64
N GLN A 65 10.52 7.59 17.25
CA GLN A 65 11.40 8.31 18.17
C GLN A 65 10.73 9.57 18.73
N ILE A 66 10.05 10.35 17.87
CA ILE A 66 9.30 11.54 18.29
C ILE A 66 8.18 11.16 19.26
N GLU A 67 7.43 10.09 18.97
CA GLU A 67 6.34 9.61 19.83
C GLU A 67 6.86 9.19 21.21
N GLN A 68 7.97 8.44 21.26
CA GLN A 68 8.61 8.06 22.52
C GLN A 68 9.14 9.25 23.32
N SER A 69 9.75 10.23 22.63
CA SER A 69 10.22 11.47 23.24
C SER A 69 9.05 12.26 23.84
N ARG A 70 7.96 12.42 23.08
CA ARG A 70 6.76 13.13 23.52
C ARG A 70 6.13 12.47 24.73
N ASP A 71 6.05 11.15 24.76
CA ASP A 71 5.53 10.41 25.91
C ASP A 71 6.39 10.59 27.16
N HIS A 72 7.70 10.64 27.00
CA HIS A 72 8.62 10.94 28.12
C HIS A 72 8.42 12.37 28.62
N GLU A 73 8.42 13.34 27.71
CA GLU A 73 8.29 14.76 28.02
C GLU A 73 6.94 15.08 28.67
N ALA A 74 5.85 14.45 28.22
CA ALA A 74 4.52 14.59 28.82
C ALA A 74 4.47 14.11 30.28
N ARG A 75 5.11 12.97 30.57
CA ARG A 75 5.24 12.47 31.96
C ARG A 75 6.13 13.36 32.82
N PHE A 76 7.13 14.00 32.21
CA PHE A 76 7.98 14.96 32.92
C PHE A 76 7.20 16.24 33.25
N LEU A 77 6.44 16.76 32.28
CA LEU A 77 5.54 17.90 32.47
C LEU A 77 4.51 17.65 33.59
N GLU A 78 3.94 16.45 33.66
CA GLU A 78 3.01 16.07 34.73
C GLU A 78 3.67 16.19 36.12
N LYS A 79 4.90 15.69 36.27
CA LYS A 79 5.66 15.81 37.53
C LYS A 79 6.00 17.25 37.88
N LEU A 80 6.36 18.07 36.89
CA LEU A 80 6.62 19.50 37.11
C LEU A 80 5.35 20.21 37.56
N ASN A 81 4.20 19.88 36.96
CA ASN A 81 2.91 20.43 37.36
C ASN A 81 2.54 20.04 38.80
N GLU A 82 2.76 18.79 39.19
CA GLU A 82 2.58 18.36 40.59
C GLU A 82 3.48 19.16 41.55
N ALA A 83 4.76 19.32 41.21
CA ALA A 83 5.71 20.08 42.02
C ALA A 83 5.35 21.57 42.11
N PHE A 84 4.90 22.16 41.00
CA PHE A 84 4.40 23.54 40.96
C PHE A 84 3.17 23.71 41.88
N ASN A 85 2.19 22.81 41.77
CA ASN A 85 1.00 22.85 42.61
C ASN A 85 1.33 22.72 44.11
N GLN A 86 2.31 21.87 44.47
CA GLN A 86 2.80 21.78 45.85
C GLN A 86 3.41 23.10 46.33
N LYS A 87 4.15 23.82 45.47
CA LYS A 87 4.70 25.14 45.81
C LYS A 87 3.60 26.19 46.00
N VAL A 88 2.59 26.19 45.13
CA VAL A 88 1.40 27.05 45.27
C VAL A 88 0.71 26.79 46.61
N HIS A 89 0.42 25.53 46.93
CA HIS A 89 -0.20 25.17 48.21
C HIS A 89 0.65 25.59 49.41
N SER A 90 1.97 25.44 49.35
CA SER A 90 2.85 25.86 50.44
C SER A 90 2.89 27.39 50.65
N ILE A 91 2.66 28.18 49.60
CA ILE A 91 2.47 29.64 49.72
C ILE A 91 1.10 29.95 50.31
N ASP A 92 0.05 29.25 49.89
CA ASP A 92 -1.29 29.42 50.44
C ASP A 92 -1.36 29.09 51.94
N GLU A 93 -0.71 28.01 52.38
CA GLU A 93 -0.57 27.65 53.80
C GLU A 93 0.18 28.74 54.57
N LEU A 94 1.29 29.24 54.02
CA LEU A 94 2.05 30.35 54.62
C LEU A 94 1.16 31.58 54.84
N ASN A 95 0.36 31.93 53.85
CA ASN A 95 -0.53 33.10 53.87
C ASN A 95 -1.72 32.92 54.83
N LYS A 96 -2.28 31.71 54.95
CA LYS A 96 -3.50 31.43 55.73
C LYS A 96 -3.23 31.10 57.19
N GLU A 97 -2.18 30.32 57.45
CA GLU A 97 -1.98 29.69 58.77
C GLU A 97 -0.83 30.33 59.55
N TYR A 98 0.20 30.83 58.85
CA TYR A 98 1.43 31.28 59.48
C TYR A 98 1.64 32.79 59.45
N ALA A 99 0.88 33.53 58.65
CA ALA A 99 1.03 34.98 58.49
C ALA A 99 0.85 35.74 59.82
N GLU A 100 -0.11 35.34 60.66
CA GLU A 100 -0.38 35.99 61.95
C GLU A 100 0.52 35.49 63.10
N LEU A 101 1.22 34.36 62.89
CA LEU A 101 2.05 33.70 63.91
C LEU A 101 3.53 34.08 63.82
N MET A 102 3.94 34.79 62.77
CA MET A 102 5.32 35.14 62.49
C MET A 102 5.60 36.63 62.60
N ASP A 103 6.86 36.97 62.90
CA ASP A 103 7.36 38.33 62.74
C ASP A 103 7.30 38.74 61.27
N GLU A 104 6.90 39.98 61.02
CA GLU A 104 6.67 40.52 59.68
C GLU A 104 7.90 40.39 58.77
N LYS A 105 9.12 40.64 59.29
CA LYS A 105 10.36 40.52 58.51
C LYS A 105 10.71 39.06 58.21
N ALA A 106 10.43 38.16 59.16
CA ALA A 106 10.65 36.73 58.97
C ALA A 106 9.69 36.17 57.91
N TYR A 107 8.42 36.57 57.98
CA TYR A 107 7.39 36.24 57.00
C TYR A 107 7.79 36.72 55.60
N GLU A 108 8.12 38.00 55.44
CA GLU A 108 8.47 38.61 54.15
C GLU A 108 9.66 37.89 53.49
N LYS A 109 10.68 37.54 54.30
CA LYS A 109 11.84 36.78 53.82
C LYS A 109 11.44 35.39 53.28
N ILE A 110 10.60 34.65 53.99
CA ILE A 110 10.16 33.30 53.59
C ILE A 110 9.24 33.41 52.35
N PHE A 111 8.32 34.36 52.35
CA PHE A 111 7.41 34.61 51.24
C PHE A 111 8.17 34.91 49.95
N ASN A 112 9.12 35.84 50.00
CA ASN A 112 9.96 36.18 48.84
C ASN A 112 10.77 34.98 48.34
N LYS A 113 11.29 34.14 49.23
CA LYS A 113 11.97 32.91 48.85
C LYS A 113 11.03 31.96 48.10
N LYS A 114 9.85 31.66 48.65
CA LYS A 114 8.86 30.77 48.03
C LYS A 114 8.35 31.32 46.69
N LYS A 115 8.14 32.64 46.61
CA LYS A 115 7.75 33.31 45.36
C LYS A 115 8.80 33.11 44.26
N ASN A 116 10.09 33.26 44.58
CA ASN A 116 11.16 33.00 43.63
C ASN A 116 11.21 31.52 43.21
N GLU A 117 11.05 30.60 44.17
CA GLU A 117 10.97 29.16 43.86
C GLU A 117 9.77 28.80 42.97
N LEU A 118 8.64 29.50 43.13
CA LEU A 118 7.46 29.32 42.28
C LEU A 118 7.70 29.87 40.87
N GLN A 119 8.34 31.04 40.75
CA GLN A 119 8.68 31.61 39.45
C GLN A 119 9.61 30.69 38.66
N LEU A 120 10.67 30.16 39.30
CA LEU A 120 11.57 29.21 38.64
C LEU A 120 10.84 27.94 38.17
N ALA A 121 9.88 27.44 38.94
CA ALA A 121 9.08 26.29 38.55
C ALA A 121 8.13 26.61 37.38
N LEU A 122 7.62 27.85 37.30
CA LEU A 122 6.82 28.31 36.16
C LEU A 122 7.67 28.42 34.90
N ASP A 123 8.87 29.02 35.00
CA ASP A 123 9.79 29.15 33.88
C ASP A 123 10.17 27.76 33.32
N GLU A 124 10.47 26.79 34.21
CA GLU A 124 10.77 25.40 33.83
C GLU A 124 9.55 24.70 33.17
N LEU A 125 8.34 24.94 33.66
CA LEU A 125 7.10 24.43 33.03
C LEU A 125 6.93 24.98 31.61
N GLU A 126 7.07 26.29 31.44
CA GLU A 126 6.92 26.95 30.13
C GLU A 126 7.95 26.43 29.12
N GLU A 127 9.21 26.24 29.52
CA GLU A 127 10.25 25.67 28.66
C GLU A 127 9.88 24.25 28.17
N VAL A 128 9.39 23.40 29.07
CA VAL A 128 8.98 22.02 28.73
C VAL A 128 7.72 22.00 27.86
N GLU A 129 6.75 22.87 28.12
CA GLU A 129 5.55 23.01 27.29
C GLU A 129 5.89 23.43 25.85
N ILE A 130 6.82 24.38 25.69
CA ILE A 130 7.30 24.79 24.37
C ILE A 130 7.97 23.63 23.65
N ALA A 131 8.86 22.89 24.33
CA ALA A 131 9.54 21.73 23.74
C ALA A 131 8.53 20.64 23.30
N LEU A 132 7.48 20.40 24.08
CA LEU A 132 6.38 19.49 23.72
C LEU A 132 5.62 19.96 22.47
N LEU A 133 5.31 21.26 22.37
CA LEU A 133 4.64 21.83 21.20
C LEU A 133 5.49 21.71 19.93
N GLU A 134 6.81 21.92 20.04
CA GLU A 134 7.74 21.71 18.93
C GLU A 134 7.77 20.25 18.46
N GLN A 135 7.78 19.31 19.40
CA GLN A 135 7.70 17.88 19.09
C GLN A 135 6.37 17.50 18.44
N GLU A 136 5.25 18.04 18.91
CA GLU A 136 3.92 17.82 18.31
C GLU A 136 3.88 18.36 16.88
N LEU A 137 4.46 19.55 16.64
CA LEU A 137 4.57 20.10 15.29
C LEU A 137 5.42 19.21 14.38
N ALA A 138 6.55 18.69 14.88
CA ALA A 138 7.39 17.75 14.14
C ALA A 138 6.65 16.45 13.81
N HIS A 139 5.86 15.91 14.74
CA HIS A 139 5.01 14.74 14.56
C HIS A 139 3.99 14.95 13.43
N ILE A 140 3.23 16.06 13.50
CA ILE A 140 2.22 16.42 12.49
C ILE A 140 2.87 16.58 11.11
N ASN A 141 4.00 17.28 11.03
CA ASN A 141 4.70 17.51 9.77
C ASN A 141 5.18 16.19 9.15
N LEU A 142 5.68 15.27 9.97
CA LEU A 142 6.14 13.96 9.49
C LEU A 142 4.96 13.08 9.04
N LEU A 143 3.85 13.08 9.79
CA LEU A 143 2.64 12.38 9.40
C LEU A 143 2.05 12.88 8.07
N LYS A 144 2.15 14.18 7.80
CA LYS A 144 1.71 14.77 6.53
C LYS A 144 2.47 14.20 5.32
N VAL A 145 3.73 13.81 5.50
CA VAL A 145 4.55 13.19 4.46
C VAL A 145 4.38 11.67 4.44
N LEU A 146 4.28 11.03 5.61
CA LEU A 146 4.16 9.57 5.73
C LEU A 146 2.80 9.03 5.28
N THR A 147 1.71 9.71 5.62
CA THR A 147 0.35 9.21 5.35
C THR A 147 0.09 8.98 3.86
N PRO A 148 0.44 9.90 2.94
CA PRO A 148 0.32 9.66 1.51
C PRO A 148 1.16 8.46 1.03
N LYS A 149 2.38 8.28 1.54
CA LYS A 149 3.25 7.14 1.19
C LYS A 149 2.66 5.82 1.66
N ARG A 150 2.12 5.76 2.88
CA ARG A 150 1.42 4.58 3.40
C ARG A 150 0.24 4.22 2.50
N ASN A 151 -0.55 5.21 2.07
CA ASN A 151 -1.69 4.98 1.18
C ASN A 151 -1.26 4.52 -0.21
N SER A 152 -0.18 5.09 -0.77
CA SER A 152 0.39 4.69 -2.06
C SER A 152 0.80 3.21 -2.04
N ILE A 153 1.53 2.78 -1.02
CA ILE A 153 1.93 1.37 -0.86
C ILE A 153 0.70 0.46 -0.78
N LEU A 154 -0.31 0.82 0.01
CA LEU A 154 -1.55 0.04 0.12
C LEU A 154 -2.27 -0.09 -1.24
N GLN A 155 -2.32 0.98 -2.03
CA GLN A 155 -2.91 0.96 -3.36
C GLN A 155 -2.12 0.04 -4.31
N LEU A 156 -0.79 0.14 -4.31
CA LEU A 156 0.07 -0.73 -5.11
C LEU A 156 -0.07 -2.21 -4.70
N GLU A 157 -0.23 -2.51 -3.41
CA GLU A 157 -0.48 -3.87 -2.91
C GLU A 157 -1.86 -4.40 -3.38
N GLU A 158 -2.89 -3.56 -3.39
CA GLU A 158 -4.21 -3.91 -3.93
C GLU A 158 -4.15 -4.16 -5.44
N GLU A 159 -3.44 -3.32 -6.19
CA GLU A 159 -3.21 -3.47 -7.62
C GLU A 159 -2.46 -4.78 -7.92
N LEU A 160 -1.40 -5.06 -7.17
CA LEU A 160 -0.65 -6.31 -7.27
C LEU A 160 -1.54 -7.53 -7.02
N LYS A 161 -2.40 -7.48 -6.01
CA LYS A 161 -3.36 -8.56 -5.72
C LYS A 161 -4.34 -8.75 -6.88
N LYS A 162 -4.90 -7.66 -7.41
CA LYS A 162 -5.81 -7.69 -8.56
C LYS A 162 -5.13 -8.27 -9.80
N LEU A 163 -3.90 -7.88 -10.07
CA LEU A 163 -3.13 -8.35 -11.22
C LEU A 163 -2.82 -9.85 -11.13
N ASN A 164 -2.46 -10.34 -9.95
CA ASN A 164 -2.27 -11.78 -9.72
C ASN A 164 -3.56 -12.57 -9.99
N LEU A 165 -4.72 -12.08 -9.51
CA LEU A 165 -6.01 -12.71 -9.77
C LEU A 165 -6.37 -12.69 -11.27
N GLN A 166 -6.09 -11.58 -11.98
CA GLN A 166 -6.30 -11.49 -13.42
C GLN A 166 -5.41 -12.48 -14.18
N LYS A 167 -4.13 -12.59 -13.82
CA LYS A 167 -3.21 -13.56 -14.39
C LYS A 167 -3.71 -15.00 -14.15
N GLU A 168 -4.16 -15.32 -12.94
CA GLU A 168 -4.68 -16.65 -12.61
C GLU A 168 -5.94 -16.98 -13.40
N TYR A 169 -6.89 -16.04 -13.47
CA TYR A 169 -8.11 -16.19 -14.26
C TYR A 169 -7.82 -16.38 -15.75
N TYR A 170 -6.94 -15.55 -16.32
CA TYR A 170 -6.49 -15.68 -17.71
C TYR A 170 -5.82 -17.04 -17.92
N SER A 171 -4.94 -17.45 -17.01
CA SER A 171 -4.21 -18.71 -17.09
C SER A 171 -5.16 -19.90 -17.14
N LEU A 172 -6.21 -19.89 -16.31
CA LEU A 172 -7.20 -20.95 -16.23
C LEU A 172 -8.12 -20.99 -17.47
N LYS A 173 -8.66 -19.83 -17.85
CA LYS A 173 -9.66 -19.73 -18.91
C LYS A 173 -9.03 -19.92 -20.29
N ASN A 174 -7.96 -19.21 -20.60
CA ASN A 174 -7.42 -19.16 -21.95
C ASN A 174 -6.67 -20.43 -22.31
N LEU A 175 -6.00 -21.08 -21.34
CA LEU A 175 -5.35 -22.37 -21.59
C LEU A 175 -6.37 -23.46 -21.97
N GLN A 176 -7.55 -23.44 -21.36
CA GLN A 176 -8.64 -24.38 -21.65
C GLN A 176 -9.32 -24.11 -23.00
N GLN A 177 -9.28 -22.88 -23.49
CA GLN A 177 -9.92 -22.47 -24.75
C GLN A 177 -9.07 -22.74 -25.99
N ILE A 178 -7.74 -22.82 -25.89
CA ILE A 178 -6.84 -23.05 -27.04
C ILE A 178 -7.21 -24.34 -27.81
N PRO A 179 -7.45 -25.50 -27.15
CA PRO A 179 -7.88 -26.70 -27.86
C PRO A 179 -9.25 -26.56 -28.53
N GLN A 180 -10.17 -25.80 -27.92
CA GLN A 180 -11.53 -25.57 -28.46
C GLN A 180 -11.48 -24.71 -29.72
N LEU A 181 -10.74 -23.60 -29.70
CA LEU A 181 -10.54 -22.73 -30.86
C LEU A 181 -9.82 -23.45 -32.02
N ALA A 182 -8.85 -24.32 -31.69
CA ALA A 182 -8.19 -25.15 -32.70
C ALA A 182 -9.17 -26.12 -33.38
N LEU A 183 -10.13 -26.67 -32.64
CA LEU A 183 -11.18 -27.54 -33.18
C LEU A 183 -12.26 -26.75 -33.94
N GLU A 184 -12.66 -25.56 -33.48
CA GLU A 184 -13.63 -24.71 -34.20
C GLU A 184 -13.10 -24.26 -35.58
N SER A 185 -11.76 -24.12 -35.72
CA SER A 185 -11.14 -23.82 -37.01
C SER A 185 -11.33 -24.91 -38.09
N VAL A 186 -11.77 -26.11 -37.67
CA VAL A 186 -12.15 -27.25 -38.53
C VAL A 186 -13.57 -27.10 -39.09
N ASP A 187 -14.50 -26.57 -38.29
CA ASP A 187 -15.89 -26.38 -38.72
C ASP A 187 -15.99 -25.30 -39.81
N GLU A 188 -15.16 -24.26 -39.75
CA GLU A 188 -15.03 -23.24 -40.80
C GLU A 188 -14.63 -23.81 -42.16
N ILE A 189 -13.73 -24.80 -42.19
CA ILE A 189 -13.32 -25.49 -43.43
C ILE A 189 -14.47 -26.34 -43.97
N SER A 190 -15.22 -27.00 -43.08
CA SER A 190 -16.34 -27.86 -43.47
C SER A 190 -17.41 -27.05 -44.21
N THR A 191 -17.62 -25.78 -43.86
CA THR A 191 -18.50 -24.86 -44.59
C THR A 191 -17.89 -24.33 -45.90
N GLU A 192 -16.59 -24.05 -45.94
CA GLU A 192 -15.90 -23.51 -47.13
C GLU A 192 -15.78 -24.56 -48.26
N ILE A 193 -15.59 -25.84 -47.92
CA ILE A 193 -15.53 -26.93 -48.89
C ILE A 193 -16.91 -27.17 -49.57
N ILE A 194 -18.01 -26.96 -48.83
CA ILE A 194 -19.38 -27.18 -49.36
C ILE A 194 -19.79 -26.11 -50.38
N GLU A 195 -19.31 -24.86 -50.27
CA GLU A 195 -19.63 -23.79 -51.23
C GLU A 195 -18.96 -23.94 -52.60
N THR A 196 -17.96 -24.82 -52.74
CA THR A 196 -17.27 -25.05 -54.02
C THR A 196 -17.92 -26.11 -54.93
N ASP A 197 -19.00 -26.75 -54.50
CA ASP A 197 -19.67 -27.86 -55.21
C ASP A 197 -21.03 -27.48 -55.86
N GLU A 198 -21.39 -26.19 -55.99
CA GLU A 198 -22.53 -25.78 -56.83
C GLU A 198 -22.18 -25.88 -58.33
N VAL A 199 -22.43 -27.08 -58.87
CA VAL A 199 -22.31 -27.46 -60.28
C VAL A 199 -23.24 -26.60 -61.16
N GLU A 200 -22.64 -25.86 -62.11
CA GLU A 200 -23.32 -25.31 -63.29
C GLU A 200 -24.17 -26.40 -63.97
N THR A 201 -25.48 -26.23 -63.97
CA THR A 201 -26.37 -27.05 -64.82
C THR A 201 -26.35 -26.48 -66.25
N PRO A 202 -25.98 -27.26 -67.28
CA PRO A 202 -26.11 -26.82 -68.65
C PRO A 202 -27.59 -26.87 -69.07
N LYS A 203 -28.13 -25.72 -69.51
CA LYS A 203 -29.45 -25.63 -70.13
C LYS A 203 -29.48 -26.47 -71.40
N SER A 204 -30.47 -27.36 -71.51
CA SER A 204 -31.00 -27.87 -72.79
C SER A 204 -32.29 -27.15 -73.14
#